data_AF-A0A5B2VIS1-F1
#
_entry.id   AF-A0A5B2VIS1-F1
#
_cell.length_a   1.000
_cell.length_b   1.000
_cell.length_c   1.000
_cell.angle_alpha   90.00
_cell.angle_beta   90.00
_cell.angle_gamma   90.00
#
_symmetry.space_group_name_H-M   'P 1'
#
loop_
_entity.id
_entity.type
_entity.pdbx_description
1 polymer ?
#
loop_
_entity_poly.entity_id
_entity_poly.type
_entity_poly.pdbx_seq_one_letter_code
_entity_poly.pdbx_strand_id
1 'polypeptide(L)'
;MFPDYIKSKWAGFAQAAIWIMAIAGTFLIAPPLLNRNDTSPVTPLTRFIIAGLIAIIFIVIKKRSAHKDYRLWYRVAIASFIICLVFIGLYAVTRNNWSVKFYNNKVLATGKTMFAEAVEQKKEVAKKLGLPFVDDELFVSAREGDTQLIWPIAEIRTHFYIMFCLYVLCVIGVACFIISIIQSIFCYEKDNSSA
;
A
#
# COMPACT_ATOMS: atom_id res chain seq x y z
N MET A 1 16.68 -3.83 -35.97
CA MET A 1 17.62 -4.50 -35.05
C MET A 1 17.92 -3.52 -33.93
N PHE A 2 17.32 -3.67 -32.74
CA PHE A 2 17.64 -2.78 -31.62
C PHE A 2 19.04 -3.14 -31.12
N PRO A 3 19.99 -2.20 -31.06
CA PRO A 3 21.36 -2.49 -30.62
C PRO A 3 21.33 -3.01 -29.17
N ASP A 4 22.04 -4.11 -28.92
CA ASP A 4 22.00 -4.86 -27.66
C ASP A 4 22.40 -4.02 -26.43
N TYR A 5 23.09 -2.90 -26.66
CA TYR A 5 23.38 -1.87 -25.67
C TYR A 5 22.13 -1.26 -25.00
N ILE A 6 21.04 -1.06 -25.76
CA ILE A 6 19.79 -0.46 -25.26
C ILE A 6 19.00 -1.48 -24.41
N LYS A 7 19.06 -2.77 -24.76
CA LYS A 7 18.42 -3.84 -23.98
C LYS A 7 19.08 -4.02 -22.61
N SER A 8 20.41 -3.88 -22.55
CA SER A 8 21.18 -3.97 -21.30
C SER A 8 20.79 -2.87 -20.30
N LYS A 9 20.65 -1.62 -20.74
CA LYS A 9 20.18 -0.52 -19.87
C LYS A 9 18.74 -0.71 -19.39
N TRP A 10 17.87 -1.26 -20.23
CA TRP A 10 16.47 -1.57 -19.85
C TRP A 10 16.37 -2.58 -18.71
N ALA A 11 17.21 -3.62 -18.72
CA ALA A 11 17.28 -4.59 -17.63
C ALA A 11 17.74 -3.92 -16.33
N GLY A 12 18.75 -3.04 -16.40
CA GLY A 12 19.23 -2.26 -15.26
C GLY A 12 18.14 -1.35 -14.64
N PHE A 13 17.34 -0.66 -15.46
CA PHE A 13 16.25 0.18 -14.97
C PHE A 13 15.08 -0.62 -14.39
N ALA A 14 14.70 -1.74 -15.02
CA ALA A 14 13.68 -2.62 -14.48
C ALA A 14 14.13 -3.16 -13.11
N GLN A 15 15.41 -3.50 -12.98
CA GLN A 15 15.98 -3.96 -11.72
C GLN A 15 16.01 -2.84 -10.67
N ALA A 16 16.42 -1.63 -11.03
CA ALA A 16 16.36 -0.47 -10.13
C ALA A 16 14.94 -0.16 -9.67
N ALA A 17 13.94 -0.23 -10.57
CA ALA A 17 12.53 -0.07 -10.21
C ALA A 17 12.05 -1.18 -9.28
N ILE A 18 12.46 -2.44 -9.48
CA ILE A 18 12.18 -3.56 -8.56
C ILE A 18 12.80 -3.29 -7.19
N TRP A 19 14.04 -2.81 -7.11
CA TRP A 19 14.69 -2.45 -5.86
C TRP A 19 13.98 -1.31 -5.14
N ILE A 20 13.62 -0.24 -5.85
CA ILE A 20 12.89 0.89 -5.28
C ILE A 20 11.50 0.44 -4.83
N MET A 21 10.83 -0.44 -5.57
CA MET A 21 9.54 -1.02 -5.18
C MET A 21 9.64 -1.93 -3.94
N ALA A 22 10.72 -2.71 -3.83
CA ALA A 22 10.99 -3.54 -2.66
C ALA A 22 11.26 -2.68 -1.42
N ILE A 23 12.00 -1.58 -1.57
CA ILE A 23 12.28 -0.60 -0.50
C ILE A 23 11.02 0.22 -0.17
N ALA A 24 10.26 0.63 -1.17
CA ALA A 24 9.00 1.35 -0.98
C ALA A 24 7.97 0.49 -0.25
N GLY A 25 7.89 -0.79 -0.58
CA GLY A 25 7.02 -1.76 0.09
C GLY A 25 7.36 -1.99 1.56
N THR A 26 8.62 -1.80 1.98
CA THR A 26 9.05 -1.94 3.37
C THR A 26 8.97 -0.64 4.17
N PHE A 27 9.11 0.53 3.53
CA PHE A 27 9.18 1.81 4.24
C PHE A 27 7.91 2.67 4.18
N LEU A 28 7.09 2.60 3.13
CA LEU A 28 6.04 3.61 2.96
C LEU A 28 4.93 3.49 4.00
N ILE A 29 4.34 2.30 4.22
CA ILE A 29 3.23 2.17 5.18
C ILE A 29 3.08 0.73 5.71
N ALA A 30 2.91 0.59 7.03
CA ALA A 30 2.55 -0.69 7.65
C ALA A 30 1.17 -1.15 7.13
N PRO A 31 1.09 -2.28 6.42
CA PRO A 31 -0.17 -2.80 5.89
C PRO A 31 -1.09 -3.29 7.03
N PRO A 32 -2.41 -3.29 6.81
CA PRO A 32 -3.36 -3.77 7.81
C PRO A 32 -3.21 -5.29 7.98
N LEU A 33 -3.45 -5.78 9.19
CA LEU A 33 -3.54 -7.20 9.50
C LEU A 33 -4.98 -7.56 9.84
N LEU A 34 -5.43 -8.72 9.35
CA LEU A 34 -6.77 -9.24 9.63
C LEU A 34 -6.81 -9.94 10.98
N ASN A 35 -5.72 -10.63 11.36
CA ASN A 35 -5.60 -11.36 12.61
C ASN A 35 -4.25 -11.11 13.31
N ARG A 36 -4.21 -11.22 14.63
CA ARG A 36 -2.99 -11.11 15.45
C ARG A 36 -1.91 -12.12 15.06
N ASN A 37 -2.36 -13.30 14.62
CA ASN A 37 -1.52 -14.44 14.21
C ASN A 37 -0.95 -14.27 12.80
N ASP A 38 -1.44 -13.30 12.03
CA ASP A 38 -0.89 -13.05 10.70
C ASP A 38 0.52 -12.47 10.84
N THR A 39 1.50 -13.25 10.38
CA THR A 39 2.93 -12.89 10.39
C THR A 39 3.34 -12.12 9.15
N SER A 40 2.61 -12.29 8.04
CA SER A 40 2.81 -11.53 6.82
C SER A 40 1.49 -10.90 6.35
N PRO A 41 1.40 -9.56 6.37
CA PRO A 41 0.24 -8.84 5.84
C PRO A 41 0.07 -8.99 4.32
N VAL A 42 1.15 -9.35 3.63
CA VAL A 42 1.17 -9.53 2.18
C VAL A 42 1.34 -11.02 1.91
N THR A 43 0.25 -11.69 1.51
CA THR A 43 0.31 -13.10 1.12
C THR A 43 1.14 -13.26 -0.16
N PRO A 44 1.74 -14.44 -0.42
CA PRO A 44 2.41 -14.73 -1.69
C PRO A 44 1.52 -14.42 -2.91
N LEU A 45 0.21 -14.67 -2.79
CA LEU A 45 -0.78 -14.38 -3.81
C LEU A 45 -0.91 -12.86 -4.06
N THR A 46 -0.87 -12.04 -3.01
CA THR A 46 -0.83 -10.58 -3.14
C THR A 46 0.43 -10.11 -3.88
N ARG A 47 1.60 -10.66 -3.54
CA ARG A 47 2.86 -10.33 -4.24
C ARG A 47 2.76 -10.69 -5.72
N PHE A 48 2.16 -11.84 -6.03
CA PHE A 48 1.93 -12.28 -7.40
C PHE A 48 0.98 -11.34 -8.17
N ILE A 49 -0.13 -10.92 -7.57
CA ILE A 49 -1.06 -9.95 -8.18
C ILE A 49 -0.37 -8.62 -8.44
N ILE A 50 0.36 -8.08 -7.46
CA ILE A 50 1.12 -6.83 -7.61
C ILE A 50 2.14 -6.96 -8.74
N ALA A 51 2.92 -8.04 -8.76
CA ALA A 51 3.90 -8.29 -9.81
C ALA A 51 3.24 -8.41 -11.20
N GLY A 52 2.11 -9.10 -11.31
CA GLY A 52 1.33 -9.23 -12.54
C GLY A 52 0.81 -7.89 -13.05
N LEU A 53 0.26 -7.05 -12.15
CA LEU A 53 -0.20 -5.70 -12.51
C LEU A 53 0.94 -4.81 -12.98
N ILE A 54 2.10 -4.85 -12.31
CA ILE A 54 3.30 -4.12 -12.74
C ILE A 54 3.77 -4.62 -14.11
N ALA A 55 3.77 -5.92 -14.35
CA ALA A 55 4.15 -6.48 -15.64
C ALA A 55 3.22 -6.03 -16.78
N ILE A 56 1.91 -5.97 -16.54
CA ILE A 56 0.92 -5.46 -17.51
C ILE A 56 1.18 -3.97 -17.80
N ILE A 57 1.35 -3.16 -16.74
CA ILE A 57 1.67 -1.73 -16.87
C ILE A 57 2.95 -1.55 -17.68
N PHE A 58 3.98 -2.33 -17.40
CA PHE A 58 5.24 -2.31 -18.11
C PHE A 58 5.09 -2.66 -19.60
N ILE A 59 4.28 -3.66 -19.94
CA ILE A 59 3.99 -4.03 -21.34
C ILE A 59 3.28 -2.88 -22.06
N VAL A 60 2.27 -2.26 -21.43
CA VAL A 60 1.54 -1.12 -22.01
C VAL A 60 2.48 0.07 -22.22
N ILE A 61 3.34 0.34 -21.24
CA ILE A 61 4.34 1.41 -21.32
C ILE A 61 5.35 1.13 -22.42
N LYS A 62 5.89 -0.08 -22.50
CA LYS A 62 6.83 -0.48 -23.56
C LYS A 62 6.19 -0.35 -24.95
N LYS A 63 4.90 -0.71 -25.10
CA LYS A 63 4.17 -0.54 -26.36
C LYS A 63 4.00 0.94 -26.73
N ARG A 64 3.75 1.83 -25.77
CA ARG A 64 3.57 3.28 -26.00
C ARG A 64 4.87 4.10 -26.04
N SER A 65 5.96 3.59 -25.47
CA SER A 65 7.31 4.20 -25.50
C SER A 65 7.89 4.31 -26.93
N ALA A 66 7.23 3.70 -27.92
CA ALA A 66 7.49 3.97 -29.34
C ALA A 66 7.22 5.42 -29.76
N HIS A 67 6.39 6.17 -29.03
CA HIS A 67 6.18 7.60 -29.25
C HIS A 67 7.26 8.42 -28.53
N LYS A 68 8.07 9.17 -29.30
CA LYS A 68 9.25 9.95 -28.85
C LYS A 68 8.95 11.10 -27.87
N ASP A 69 7.70 11.31 -27.47
CA ASP A 69 7.30 12.54 -26.80
C ASP A 69 7.54 12.48 -25.28
N TYR A 70 8.69 13.00 -24.83
CA TYR A 70 9.07 13.04 -23.41
C TYR A 70 8.06 13.86 -22.57
N ARG A 71 7.38 14.84 -23.18
CA ARG A 71 6.40 15.71 -22.49
C ARG A 71 5.18 14.92 -22.05
N LEU A 72 4.78 13.91 -22.82
CA LEU A 72 3.67 13.03 -22.45
C LEU A 72 4.02 12.21 -21.20
N TRP A 73 5.20 11.59 -21.18
CA TRP A 73 5.67 10.79 -20.04
C TRP A 73 5.84 11.62 -18.78
N TYR A 74 6.31 12.86 -18.92
CA TYR A 74 6.40 13.81 -17.82
C TYR A 74 5.01 14.14 -17.23
N ARG A 75 4.00 14.40 -18.08
CA ARG A 75 2.62 14.62 -17.63
C ARG A 75 2.03 13.41 -16.92
N VAL A 76 2.30 12.20 -17.42
CA VAL A 76 1.87 10.95 -16.78
C VAL A 76 2.57 10.75 -15.43
N ALA A 77 3.85 11.08 -15.30
CA ALA A 77 4.56 11.07 -14.04
C ALA A 77 3.91 12.01 -13.02
N ILE A 78 3.63 13.27 -13.40
CA ILE A 78 2.96 14.21 -12.50
C ILE A 78 1.57 13.70 -12.10
N ALA A 79 0.76 13.25 -13.06
CA ALA A 79 -0.58 12.75 -12.77
C ALA A 79 -0.56 11.53 -11.84
N SER A 80 0.32 10.56 -12.09
CA SER A 80 0.47 9.37 -11.25
C SER A 80 0.99 9.72 -9.85
N PHE A 81 1.88 10.71 -9.72
CA PHE A 81 2.34 11.21 -8.42
C PHE A 81 1.19 11.81 -7.61
N ILE A 82 0.39 12.70 -8.21
CA ILE A 82 -0.76 13.33 -7.55
C ILE A 82 -1.77 12.26 -7.10
N ILE A 83 -2.10 11.31 -8.00
CA ILE A 83 -3.00 10.20 -7.68
C ILE A 83 -2.44 9.36 -6.52
N CYS A 84 -1.13 9.09 -6.52
CA CYS A 84 -0.47 8.36 -5.44
C CYS A 84 -0.58 9.10 -4.10
N LEU A 85 -0.38 10.43 -4.08
CA LEU A 85 -0.53 11.23 -2.87
C LEU A 85 -1.97 11.18 -2.32
N VAL A 86 -2.97 11.25 -3.21
CA VAL A 86 -4.38 11.11 -2.82
C VAL A 86 -4.63 9.74 -2.18
N PHE A 87 -4.16 8.65 -2.78
CA PHE A 87 -4.32 7.31 -2.21
C PHE A 87 -3.58 7.14 -0.88
N ILE A 88 -2.38 7.71 -0.73
CA ILE A 88 -1.65 7.69 0.54
C ILE A 88 -2.43 8.45 1.62
N GLY A 89 -2.98 9.62 1.30
CA GLY A 89 -3.82 10.39 2.21
C GLY A 89 -5.08 9.64 2.62
N LEU A 90 -5.80 9.06 1.64
CA LEU A 90 -6.97 8.22 1.90
C LEU A 90 -6.61 7.02 2.77
N TYR A 91 -5.53 6.32 2.47
CA TYR A 91 -5.05 5.20 3.28
C TYR A 91 -4.75 5.65 4.71
N ALA A 92 -4.07 6.78 4.90
CA ALA A 92 -3.73 7.29 6.22
C ALA A 92 -4.98 7.62 7.06
N VAL A 93 -5.98 8.28 6.47
CA VAL A 93 -7.26 8.57 7.13
C VAL A 93 -8.00 7.28 7.48
N THR A 94 -8.07 6.35 6.52
CA THR A 94 -8.77 5.08 6.69
C THR A 94 -8.12 4.22 7.77
N ARG A 95 -6.77 4.18 7.78
CA ARG A 95 -6.00 3.50 8.82
C ARG A 95 -6.28 4.09 10.19
N ASN A 96 -6.24 5.41 10.36
CA ASN A 96 -6.49 6.01 11.67
C ASN A 96 -7.91 5.75 12.19
N ASN A 97 -8.90 5.60 11.31
CA ASN A 97 -10.29 5.40 11.70
C ASN A 97 -10.69 3.93 11.86
N TRP A 98 -10.11 3.02 11.09
CA TRP A 98 -10.53 1.61 11.01
C TRP A 98 -9.43 0.63 11.42
N SER A 99 -8.42 1.11 12.14
CA SER A 99 -7.40 0.25 12.70
C SER A 99 -6.96 0.71 14.07
N VAL A 100 -6.40 -0.24 14.81
CA VAL A 100 -5.88 -0.05 16.16
C VAL A 100 -4.45 -0.57 16.19
N LYS A 101 -3.56 0.14 16.89
CA LYS A 101 -2.21 -0.35 17.09
C LYS A 101 -2.22 -1.46 18.14
N PHE A 102 -1.53 -2.54 17.82
CA PHE A 102 -1.30 -3.67 18.69
C PHE A 102 0.20 -4.01 18.68
N TYR A 103 0.67 -4.66 19.74
CA TYR A 103 2.05 -5.08 20.02
C TYR A 103 3.04 -5.06 18.83
N ASN A 104 4.20 -4.42 19.03
CA ASN A 104 5.25 -4.21 18.01
C ASN A 104 4.79 -3.41 16.77
N ASN A 105 3.93 -2.40 17.01
CA ASN A 105 3.42 -1.49 15.97
C ASN A 105 2.58 -2.18 14.87
N LYS A 106 2.06 -3.38 15.15
CA LYS A 106 1.11 -4.08 14.30
C LYS A 106 -0.18 -3.26 14.21
N VAL A 107 -0.81 -3.27 13.04
CA VAL A 107 -2.01 -2.49 12.77
C VAL A 107 -3.14 -3.47 12.51
N LEU A 108 -4.03 -3.65 13.48
CA LEU A 108 -5.17 -4.57 13.36
C LEU A 108 -6.40 -3.81 12.86
N ALA A 109 -7.12 -4.40 11.90
CA ALA A 109 -8.38 -3.83 11.44
C ALA A 109 -9.48 -3.93 12.53
N THR A 110 -10.30 -2.89 12.65
CA THR A 110 -11.41 -2.80 13.60
C THR A 110 -12.75 -2.66 12.89
N GLY A 111 -13.86 -2.86 13.62
CA GLY A 111 -15.21 -2.56 13.15
C GLY A 111 -15.70 -1.20 13.64
N LYS A 112 -16.85 -0.77 13.13
CA LYS A 112 -17.56 0.42 13.62
C LYS A 112 -18.45 0.09 14.82
N THR A 113 -19.06 -1.10 14.83
CA THR A 113 -19.99 -1.51 15.88
C THR A 113 -19.35 -2.57 16.78
N MET A 114 -19.25 -2.28 18.08
CA MET A 114 -18.82 -3.28 19.06
C MET A 114 -20.01 -4.15 19.46
N PHE A 115 -19.74 -5.41 19.79
CA PHE A 115 -20.75 -6.27 20.43
C PHE A 115 -21.15 -5.69 21.80
N ALA A 116 -22.41 -5.87 22.20
CA ALA A 116 -22.92 -5.35 23.48
C ALA A 116 -22.10 -5.86 24.68
N GLU A 117 -21.76 -7.15 24.69
CA GLU A 117 -20.89 -7.76 25.70
C GLU A 117 -19.50 -7.11 25.76
N ALA A 118 -18.92 -6.80 24.60
CA ALA A 118 -17.62 -6.14 24.52
C ALA A 118 -17.67 -4.70 25.07
N VAL A 119 -18.78 -3.98 24.84
CA VAL A 119 -19.00 -2.64 25.41
C VAL A 119 -19.10 -2.69 26.94
N GLU A 120 -19.81 -3.67 27.49
CA GLU A 120 -19.91 -3.84 28.94
C GLU A 120 -18.56 -4.21 29.56
N GLN A 121 -17.86 -5.18 28.97
CA GLN A 121 -16.53 -5.59 29.43
C GLN A 121 -15.52 -4.44 29.34
N LYS A 122 -15.61 -3.58 28.34
CA LYS A 122 -14.77 -2.39 28.23
C LYS A 122 -14.99 -1.44 29.41
N LYS A 123 -16.25 -1.25 29.86
CA LYS A 123 -16.57 -0.49 31.08
C LYS A 123 -16.05 -1.17 32.34
N GLU A 124 -16.12 -2.49 32.42
CA GLU A 124 -15.57 -3.24 33.56
C GLU A 124 -14.05 -3.11 33.65
N VAL A 125 -13.35 -3.19 32.52
CA VAL A 125 -11.89 -2.98 32.46
C VAL A 125 -11.55 -1.56 32.91
N ALA A 126 -12.31 -0.55 32.47
CA ALA A 126 -12.13 0.83 32.92
C ALA A 126 -12.30 0.96 34.43
N LYS A 127 -13.34 0.33 35.00
CA LYS A 127 -13.58 0.30 36.45
C LYS A 127 -12.45 -0.41 37.21
N LYS A 128 -11.94 -1.53 36.70
CA LYS A 128 -10.81 -2.27 37.32
C LYS A 128 -9.51 -1.47 37.31
N LEU A 129 -9.28 -0.68 36.27
CA LEU A 129 -8.10 0.17 36.15
C LEU A 129 -8.26 1.54 36.84
N GLY A 130 -9.44 1.84 37.40
CA GLY A 130 -9.73 3.16 37.99
C GLY A 130 -9.75 4.29 36.97
N LEU A 131 -9.96 3.98 35.69
CA LEU A 131 -9.99 4.95 34.60
C LEU A 131 -11.44 5.34 34.27
N PRO A 132 -11.71 6.62 33.93
CA PRO A 132 -13.04 7.05 33.50
C PRO A 132 -13.44 6.43 32.16
N PHE A 133 -12.46 6.07 31.34
CA PHE A 133 -12.62 5.47 30.01
C PHE A 133 -11.34 4.69 29.65
N VAL A 134 -11.50 3.64 28.84
CA VAL A 134 -10.41 2.85 28.26
C VAL A 134 -10.47 3.03 26.74
N ASP A 135 -9.35 3.33 26.10
CA ASP A 135 -9.28 3.45 24.64
C ASP A 135 -9.31 2.07 23.95
N ASP A 136 -9.51 2.09 22.63
CA ASP A 136 -9.58 0.84 21.86
C ASP A 136 -8.22 0.14 21.82
N GLU A 137 -7.11 0.88 21.85
CA GLU A 137 -5.76 0.33 21.89
C GLU A 137 -5.51 -0.48 23.17
N LEU A 138 -5.83 0.06 24.34
CA LEU A 138 -5.67 -0.62 25.62
C LEU A 138 -6.68 -1.77 25.77
N PHE A 139 -7.92 -1.60 25.30
CA PHE A 139 -8.93 -2.67 25.35
C PHE A 139 -8.55 -3.87 24.49
N VAL A 140 -8.08 -3.62 23.25
CA VAL A 140 -7.61 -4.67 22.35
C VAL A 140 -6.35 -5.33 22.89
N SER A 141 -5.46 -4.56 23.50
CA SER A 141 -4.26 -5.08 24.16
C SER A 141 -4.60 -5.99 25.35
N ALA A 142 -5.60 -5.63 26.15
CA ALA A 142 -6.12 -6.45 27.25
C ALA A 142 -6.76 -7.77 26.78
N ARG A 143 -7.17 -7.85 25.50
CA ARG A 143 -7.69 -9.06 24.85
C ARG A 143 -6.66 -9.75 23.96
N GLU A 144 -5.38 -9.45 24.18
CA GLU A 144 -4.27 -10.03 23.42
C GLU A 144 -4.42 -9.90 21.90
N GLY A 145 -5.12 -8.86 21.42
CA GLY A 145 -5.31 -8.60 19.99
C GLY A 145 -6.45 -9.36 19.32
N ASP A 146 -7.35 -10.03 20.06
CA ASP A 146 -8.52 -10.70 19.48
C ASP A 146 -9.64 -9.70 19.15
N THR A 147 -9.56 -9.11 17.95
CA THR A 147 -10.54 -8.13 17.46
C THR A 147 -11.88 -8.76 17.11
N GLN A 148 -11.95 -10.07 16.84
CA GLN A 148 -13.17 -10.76 16.42
C GLN A 148 -14.16 -10.95 17.57
N LEU A 149 -13.67 -10.93 18.81
CA LEU A 149 -14.50 -10.93 20.03
C LEU A 149 -15.03 -9.54 20.38
N ILE A 150 -14.55 -8.49 19.72
CA ILE A 150 -14.90 -7.09 20.02
C ILE A 150 -15.84 -6.56 18.93
N TRP A 151 -15.51 -6.81 17.67
CA TRP A 151 -16.25 -6.34 16.51
C TRP A 151 -16.71 -7.50 15.60
N PRO A 152 -17.82 -7.33 14.87
CA PRO A 152 -18.25 -8.30 13.87
C PRO A 152 -17.19 -8.56 12.80
N ILE A 153 -16.94 -9.85 12.53
CA ILE A 153 -15.99 -10.31 11.50
C ILE A 153 -16.27 -9.70 10.13
N ALA A 154 -17.54 -9.47 9.78
CA ALA A 154 -17.94 -8.90 8.51
C ALA A 154 -17.45 -7.44 8.35
N GLU A 155 -17.52 -6.65 9.43
CA GLU A 155 -17.02 -5.26 9.42
C GLU A 155 -15.50 -5.22 9.35
N ILE A 156 -14.82 -6.04 10.18
CA ILE A 156 -13.37 -6.16 10.19
C ILE A 156 -12.85 -6.52 8.79
N ARG A 157 -13.47 -7.51 8.13
CA ARG A 157 -13.10 -7.92 6.77
C ARG A 157 -13.32 -6.79 5.77
N THR A 158 -14.47 -6.10 5.84
CA THR A 158 -14.79 -5.01 4.91
C THR A 158 -13.76 -3.89 5.00
N HIS A 159 -13.47 -3.42 6.22
CA HIS A 159 -12.45 -2.39 6.44
C HIS A 159 -11.05 -2.86 6.06
N PHE A 160 -10.69 -4.11 6.39
CA PHE A 160 -9.44 -4.72 5.99
C PHE A 160 -9.27 -4.70 4.47
N TYR A 161 -10.26 -5.17 3.70
CA TYR A 161 -10.17 -5.21 2.25
C TYR A 161 -10.10 -3.82 1.63
N ILE A 162 -10.83 -2.83 2.16
CA ILE A 162 -10.74 -1.45 1.67
C ILE A 162 -9.35 -0.87 1.92
N MET A 163 -8.83 -0.99 3.15
CA MET A 163 -7.48 -0.54 3.48
C MET A 163 -6.43 -1.25 2.62
N PHE A 164 -6.59 -2.56 2.42
CA PHE A 164 -5.71 -3.36 1.60
C PHE A 164 -5.74 -2.95 0.12
N CYS A 165 -6.93 -2.69 -0.44
CA CYS A 165 -7.07 -2.16 -1.80
C CYS A 165 -6.37 -0.80 -1.94
N LEU A 166 -6.54 0.11 -0.98
CA LEU A 166 -5.86 1.41 -0.96
C LEU A 166 -4.33 1.24 -0.89
N TYR A 167 -3.84 0.31 -0.07
CA TYR A 167 -2.42 -0.04 0.00
C TYR A 167 -1.88 -0.51 -1.36
N VAL A 168 -2.57 -1.46 -2.02
CA VAL A 168 -2.18 -1.97 -3.34
C VAL A 168 -2.18 -0.84 -4.38
N LEU A 169 -3.18 0.04 -4.35
CA LEU A 169 -3.24 1.20 -5.25
C LEU A 169 -2.10 2.20 -5.01
N CYS A 170 -1.69 2.41 -3.75
CA CYS A 170 -0.50 3.21 -3.44
C CYS A 170 0.75 2.60 -4.08
N VAL A 171 0.95 1.30 -3.91
CA VAL A 171 2.12 0.58 -4.47
C VAL A 171 2.14 0.68 -6.00
N ILE A 172 0.99 0.51 -6.66
CA ILE A 172 0.86 0.66 -8.11
C ILE A 172 1.12 2.11 -8.55
N GLY A 173 0.59 3.10 -7.82
CA GLY A 173 0.81 4.51 -8.08
C GLY A 173 2.28 4.89 -8.06
N VAL A 174 3.01 4.44 -7.02
CA VAL A 174 4.46 4.61 -6.91
C VAL A 174 5.20 3.94 -8.07
N ALA A 175 4.82 2.72 -8.44
CA ALA A 175 5.41 2.01 -9.57
C ALA A 175 5.25 2.79 -10.88
N CYS A 176 4.02 3.24 -11.17
CA CYS A 176 3.69 4.03 -12.35
C CYS A 176 4.50 5.33 -12.39
N PHE A 177 4.62 6.02 -11.27
CA PHE A 177 5.39 7.25 -11.15
C PHE A 177 6.86 7.03 -11.50
N ILE A 178 7.51 6.04 -10.87
CA ILE A 178 8.92 5.73 -11.11
C ILE A 178 9.16 5.34 -12.57
N ILE A 179 8.34 4.44 -13.12
CA ILE A 179 8.48 4.00 -14.50
C ILE A 179 8.30 5.18 -15.46
N SER A 180 7.34 6.06 -15.20
CA SER A 180 7.08 7.23 -16.04
C SER A 180 8.24 8.23 -16.02
N ILE A 181 8.86 8.46 -14.85
CA ILE A 181 10.08 9.29 -14.75
C ILE A 181 11.22 8.68 -15.57
N ILE A 182 11.47 7.38 -15.41
CA ILE A 182 12.55 6.68 -16.14
C ILE A 182 12.31 6.80 -17.65
N GLN A 183 11.07 6.61 -18.12
CA GLN A 183 10.74 6.79 -19.53
C GLN A 183 10.92 8.23 -20.00
N SER A 184 10.53 9.22 -19.19
CA SER A 184 10.72 10.63 -19.53
C SER A 184 12.20 10.97 -19.73
N ILE A 185 13.08 10.50 -18.83
CA ILE A 185 14.54 10.70 -18.93
C ILE A 185 15.07 10.04 -20.21
N PHE A 186 14.64 8.81 -20.49
CA PHE A 186 15.08 8.08 -21.67
C PHE A 186 14.66 8.75 -22.99
N CYS A 187 13.41 9.19 -23.09
CA CYS A 187 12.94 9.91 -24.27
C CYS A 187 13.71 11.23 -24.46
N TYR A 188 14.04 11.92 -23.37
CA TYR A 188 14.84 13.15 -23.41
C TYR A 188 16.28 12.93 -23.87
N GLU A 189 16.98 11.92 -23.34
CA GLU A 189 18.34 11.56 -23.78
C GLU A 189 18.38 11.17 -25.26
N LYS A 190 17.37 10.41 -25.71
CA LYS A 190 17.28 9.97 -27.10
C LYS A 190 17.06 11.14 -28.05
N ASP A 191 16.23 12.12 -27.67
CA ASP A 191 15.96 13.31 -28.49
C ASP A 191 17.23 14.15 -28.65
N ASN A 192 17.94 14.40 -27.55
CA ASN A 192 19.21 15.14 -27.52
C ASN A 192 20.38 14.43 -28.22
N SER A 193 20.36 13.10 -28.34
CA SER A 193 21.39 12.35 -29.09
C SER A 193 21.13 12.30 -30.60
N SER A 194 19.95 12.77 -31.04
CA SER A 194 19.55 12.81 -32.46
C SER A 194 19.49 14.21 -33.05
N ALA A 195 19.82 15.22 -32.25
CA ALA A 195 20.07 16.60 -32.66
C ALA A 195 21.59 16.80 -32.86
#